data_AF-A0AAN8UYI6-F1
#
_entry.id   AF-A0AAN8UYI6-F1
#
_cell.length_a   1.000
_cell.length_b   1.000
_cell.length_c   1.000
_cell.angle_alpha   90.00
_cell.angle_beta   90.00
_cell.angle_gamma   90.00
#
_symmetry.space_group_name_H-M   'P 1'
#
loop_
_entity.id
_entity.type
_entity.pdbx_description
1 polymer ?
#
loop_
_entity_poly.entity_id
_entity_poly.type
_entity_poly.pdbx_seq_one_letter_code
_entity_poly.pdbx_strand_id
1 'polypeptide(L)'
;MARELMKWLVVFVPILNWACGVLAEPQVPCYFIFGDSLVDNGNNNGIASLARANYLPYGIDFPAGPTGRFSNGKTTVDVIGELPLSLFLSHAHKHTDTL
;
A
#
# COMPACT_ATOMS: atom_id res chain seq x y z
N MET A 1 -33.66 -9.56 32.74
CA MET A 1 -33.76 -8.54 31.67
C MET A 1 -32.41 -7.91 31.35
N ALA A 2 -31.84 -7.05 32.21
CA ALA A 2 -30.58 -6.32 31.90
C ALA A 2 -29.34 -7.21 31.64
N ARG A 3 -29.20 -8.32 32.36
CA ARG A 3 -28.04 -9.24 32.22
C ARG A 3 -28.03 -10.01 30.90
N GLU A 4 -29.19 -10.27 30.31
CA GLU A 4 -29.29 -10.91 28.99
C GLU A 4 -29.03 -9.91 27.87
N LEU A 5 -29.53 -8.68 28.02
CA LEU A 5 -29.21 -7.58 27.10
C LEU A 5 -27.70 -7.31 27.03
N MET A 6 -27.01 -7.35 28.17
CA MET A 6 -25.58 -7.09 28.24
C MET A 6 -24.76 -8.16 27.49
N LYS A 7 -25.16 -9.44 27.55
CA LYS A 7 -24.52 -10.52 26.79
C LYS A 7 -24.63 -10.31 25.28
N TRP A 8 -25.82 -9.90 24.81
CA TRP A 8 -26.03 -9.62 23.40
C TRP A 8 -25.19 -8.44 22.92
N LEU A 9 -25.02 -7.39 23.74
CA LEU A 9 -24.14 -6.26 23.40
C LEU A 9 -22.67 -6.67 23.25
N VAL A 10 -22.17 -7.56 24.12
CA VAL A 10 -20.77 -8.04 24.04
C VAL A 10 -20.52 -8.83 22.74
N VAL A 11 -21.55 -9.46 22.17
CA VAL A 11 -21.47 -10.18 20.91
C VAL A 11 -21.71 -9.27 19.71
N PHE A 12 -22.71 -8.40 19.77
CA PHE A 12 -23.13 -7.57 18.62
C PHE A 12 -22.14 -6.44 18.31
N VAL A 13 -21.57 -5.79 19.33
CA VAL A 13 -20.64 -4.66 19.14
C VAL A 13 -19.36 -5.03 18.38
N PRO A 14 -18.66 -6.15 18.68
CA PRO A 14 -17.48 -6.54 17.89
C PRO A 14 -17.84 -7.02 16.48
N ILE A 15 -18.99 -7.68 16.30
CA ILE A 15 -19.50 -8.08 14.97
C ILE A 15 -19.78 -6.83 14.11
N LEU A 16 -20.38 -5.80 14.71
CA LEU A 16 -20.66 -4.55 14.03
C LEU A 16 -19.38 -3.77 13.68
N ASN A 17 -18.36 -3.78 14.56
CA ASN A 17 -17.06 -3.17 14.28
C ASN A 17 -16.30 -3.89 13.16
N TRP A 18 -16.40 -5.23 13.08
CA TRP A 18 -15.82 -5.98 11.97
C TRP A 18 -16.54 -5.67 10.66
N ALA A 19 -17.87 -5.62 10.68
CA ALA A 19 -18.68 -5.34 9.50
C ALA A 19 -18.51 -3.90 8.99
N CYS A 20 -18.24 -2.95 9.89
CA CYS A 20 -17.95 -1.55 9.57
C CYS A 20 -16.44 -1.33 9.50
N GLY A 21 -15.80 -1.92 8.48
CA GLY A 21 -14.39 -1.65 8.20
C GLY A 21 -14.17 -0.16 7.93
N VAL A 22 -13.14 0.44 8.53
CA VAL A 22 -12.72 1.81 8.23
C VAL A 22 -12.12 1.82 6.82
N LEU A 23 -12.84 2.40 5.85
CA LEU A 23 -12.27 2.74 4.56
C LEU A 23 -11.33 3.93 4.77
N ALA A 24 -10.04 3.65 4.79
CA ALA A 24 -9.03 4.67 4.89
C ALA A 24 -8.81 5.30 3.51
N GLU A 25 -9.10 6.60 3.40
CA GLU A 25 -8.88 7.35 2.17
C GLU A 25 -7.38 7.64 1.96
N PRO A 26 -6.91 7.67 0.70
CA PRO A 26 -5.59 8.16 0.38
C PRO A 26 -5.42 9.60 0.90
N GLN A 27 -4.34 9.85 1.63
CA GLN A 27 -4.11 11.20 2.18
C GLN A 27 -3.65 12.22 1.14
N VAL A 28 -3.05 11.74 0.06
CA VAL A 28 -2.56 12.55 -1.06
C VAL A 28 -3.05 11.94 -2.37
N PRO A 29 -3.25 12.75 -3.42
CA PRO A 29 -3.77 12.26 -4.70
C PRO A 29 -2.77 11.41 -5.48
N CYS A 30 -1.46 11.60 -5.26
CA CYS A 30 -0.40 10.83 -5.93
C CYS A 30 0.95 10.95 -5.21
N TYR A 31 1.87 10.03 -5.56
CA TYR A 31 3.28 10.07 -5.16
C TYR A 31 4.17 10.32 -6.38
N PHE A 32 5.14 11.22 -6.22
CA PHE A 32 6.24 11.37 -7.18
C PHE A 32 7.45 10.64 -6.62
N ILE A 33 7.82 9.53 -7.27
CA ILE A 33 8.89 8.63 -6.82
C ILE A 33 10.12 8.86 -7.68
N PHE A 34 11.22 9.21 -7.03
CA PHE A 34 12.53 9.39 -7.67
C PHE A 34 13.50 8.35 -7.10
N GLY A 35 14.33 7.77 -7.95
CA GLY A 35 15.34 6.81 -7.53
C GLY A 35 15.94 6.03 -8.68
N ASP A 36 16.39 4.82 -8.38
CA ASP A 36 17.06 3.91 -9.29
C ASP A 36 16.24 2.62 -9.49
N SER A 37 16.92 1.52 -9.81
CA SER A 37 16.32 0.20 -10.00
C SER A 37 15.46 -0.29 -8.83
N LEU A 38 15.73 0.17 -7.60
CA LEU A 38 14.98 -0.25 -6.40
C LEU A 38 13.53 0.25 -6.37
N VAL A 39 13.24 1.30 -7.14
CA VAL A 39 11.91 1.92 -7.21
C VAL A 39 11.36 1.96 -8.63
N ASP A 40 12.08 1.39 -9.61
CA ASP A 40 11.63 1.30 -10.98
C ASP A 40 10.55 0.22 -11.13
N ASN A 41 9.36 0.64 -11.55
CA ASN A 41 8.22 -0.22 -11.83
C ASN A 41 8.15 -0.71 -13.30
N GLY A 42 9.16 -0.37 -14.10
CA GLY A 42 9.25 -0.67 -15.53
C GLY A 42 9.32 0.55 -16.44
N ASN A 43 9.56 1.74 -15.90
CA ASN A 43 9.73 2.98 -16.66
C ASN A 43 10.81 2.84 -17.74
N ASN A 44 11.90 2.12 -17.43
CA ASN A 44 13.00 1.89 -18.36
C ASN A 44 12.62 1.09 -19.62
N ASN A 45 11.48 0.39 -19.61
CA ASN A 45 10.99 -0.31 -20.81
C ASN A 45 10.56 0.65 -21.93
N GLY A 46 10.21 1.90 -21.58
CA GLY A 46 9.76 2.93 -22.52
C GLY A 46 10.87 3.81 -23.11
N ILE A 47 12.11 3.69 -22.64
CA ILE A 47 13.25 4.53 -23.08
C ILE A 47 14.43 3.68 -23.55
N ALA A 48 15.30 4.26 -24.38
CA ALA A 48 16.52 3.58 -24.87
C ALA A 48 17.57 3.46 -23.74
N SER A 49 17.44 2.42 -22.93
CA SER A 49 18.30 2.12 -21.79
C SER A 49 18.71 0.65 -21.79
N LEU A 50 19.94 0.37 -21.33
CA LEU A 50 20.39 -0.99 -21.03
C LEU A 50 19.91 -1.45 -19.64
N ALA A 51 19.54 -0.51 -18.76
CA ALA A 51 19.00 -0.80 -17.44
C ALA A 51 17.50 -1.15 -17.55
N ARG A 52 17.20 -2.30 -18.15
CA ARG A 52 15.83 -2.85 -18.19
C ARG A 52 15.77 -4.12 -17.35
N ALA A 53 14.58 -4.44 -16.84
CA ALA A 53 14.29 -5.67 -16.11
C ALA A 53 13.05 -6.39 -16.67
N ASN A 54 12.87 -6.34 -17.99
CA ASN A 54 11.81 -7.03 -18.73
C ASN A 54 12.25 -8.40 -19.26
N TYR A 55 13.15 -9.07 -18.54
CA TYR A 55 13.69 -10.39 -18.89
C TYR A 55 13.95 -11.23 -17.63
N LEU A 56 14.03 -12.55 -17.79
CA LEU A 56 14.33 -13.47 -16.69
C LEU A 56 15.76 -13.27 -16.15
N PRO A 57 15.99 -13.35 -14.83
CA PRO A 57 15.11 -13.93 -13.83
C PRO A 57 14.07 -12.97 -13.24
N TYR A 58 14.05 -11.69 -13.64
CA TYR A 58 13.16 -10.70 -13.03
C TYR A 58 11.69 -10.98 -13.29
N GLY A 59 10.89 -10.84 -12.25
CA GLY A 59 9.45 -11.08 -12.30
C GLY A 59 9.03 -12.52 -12.56
N ILE A 60 9.89 -13.50 -12.29
CA ILE A 60 9.52 -14.93 -12.37
C ILE A 60 8.38 -15.29 -11.42
N ASP A 61 8.24 -14.59 -10.30
CA ASP A 61 7.16 -14.82 -9.33
C ASP A 61 5.88 -14.00 -9.65
N PHE A 62 5.89 -13.14 -10.68
CA PHE A 62 4.69 -12.44 -11.14
C PHE A 62 3.87 -13.33 -12.08
N PRO A 63 2.53 -13.36 -11.96
CA PRO A 63 1.67 -14.17 -12.83
C PRO A 63 1.80 -13.86 -14.33
N ALA A 64 2.15 -12.61 -14.67
CA ALA A 64 2.33 -12.14 -16.05
C ALA A 64 3.80 -12.13 -16.52
N GLY A 65 4.73 -12.63 -15.70
CA GLY A 65 6.16 -12.63 -16.00
C GLY A 65 6.85 -11.27 -15.76
N PRO A 66 8.00 -11.01 -16.43
CA PRO A 66 8.83 -9.82 -16.18
C PRO A 66 8.06 -8.51 -16.35
N THR A 67 7.94 -7.71 -15.29
CA THR A 67 7.20 -6.44 -15.32
C THR A 67 8.08 -5.23 -15.64
N GLY A 68 9.40 -5.38 -15.63
CA GLY A 68 10.34 -4.24 -15.63
C GLY A 68 10.80 -3.80 -14.23
N ARG A 69 10.37 -4.48 -13.17
CA ARG A 69 10.91 -4.30 -11.82
C ARG A 69 12.20 -5.10 -11.68
N PHE A 70 13.21 -4.55 -11.02
CA PHE A 70 14.46 -5.25 -10.71
C PHE A 70 14.32 -6.22 -9.52
N SER A 71 13.19 -6.91 -9.45
CA SER A 71 12.79 -7.84 -8.39
C SER A 71 11.83 -8.88 -8.94
N ASN A 72 11.58 -9.94 -8.16
CA ASN A 72 10.55 -10.92 -8.48
C ASN A 72 9.17 -10.56 -7.92
N GLY A 73 9.11 -9.58 -7.02
CA GLY A 73 7.89 -9.08 -6.41
C GLY A 73 7.77 -7.57 -6.48
N LYS A 74 6.78 -7.04 -5.77
CA LYS A 74 6.54 -5.60 -5.62
C LYS A 74 7.73 -4.93 -4.92
N THR A 75 8.09 -3.73 -5.37
CA THR A 75 9.08 -2.87 -4.72
C THR A 75 8.46 -2.19 -3.49
N THR A 76 9.29 -1.57 -2.65
CA THR A 76 8.81 -0.82 -1.48
C THR A 76 7.79 0.26 -1.86
N VAL A 77 7.97 0.92 -3.01
CA VAL A 77 7.09 2.00 -3.45
C VAL A 77 5.74 1.50 -3.96
N ASP A 78 5.69 0.29 -4.53
CA ASP A 78 4.44 -0.37 -4.89
C ASP A 78 3.63 -0.67 -3.62
N VAL A 79 4.29 -1.18 -2.58
CA VAL A 79 3.64 -1.47 -1.29
C VAL A 79 3.14 -0.17 -0.66
N ILE A 80 3.94 0.89 -0.64
CA ILE A 80 3.52 2.20 -0.11
C ILE A 80 2.30 2.74 -0.88
N GLY A 81 2.28 2.60 -2.20
CA GLY A 81 1.15 3.05 -3.03
C GLY A 81 -0.14 2.26 -2.81
N GLU A 82 -0.04 1.01 -2.37
CA GLU A 82 -1.20 0.15 -2.05
C GLU A 82 -1.68 0.28 -0.61
N LEU A 83 -0.85 0.80 0.29
CA LEU A 83 -1.22 0.98 1.68
C LEU A 83 -2.15 2.19 1.84
N PRO A 84 -3.30 2.02 2.54
CA PRO A 84 -4.07 3.16 3.01
C PRO A 84 -3.25 3.88 4.08
N LEU A 85 -2.53 4.93 3.68
CA LEU A 85 -1.58 5.63 4.55
C LEU A 85 -2.28 6.56 5.57
N SER A 86 -3.50 6.24 5.99
CA SER A 86 -4.21 6.99 7.04
C SER A 86 -3.52 6.89 8.40
N LEU A 87 -2.82 5.78 8.66
CA LEU A 87 -2.20 5.53 9.97
C LEU A 87 -0.81 6.15 10.13
N PHE A 88 -0.03 6.27 9.05
CA PHE A 88 1.38 6.67 9.14
C PHE A 88 1.58 8.19 9.20
N LEU A 89 0.72 8.96 8.55
CA LEU A 89 0.82 10.43 8.51
C LEU A 89 -0.13 11.14 9.48
N SER A 90 -1.08 10.45 10.14
CA SER A 90 -1.79 11.06 11.28
C SER A 90 -0.81 11.51 12.38
N HIS A 91 0.34 10.84 12.48
CA HIS A 91 1.43 11.25 13.35
C HIS A 91 2.27 12.42 12.80
N ALA A 92 2.39 12.56 11.47
CA ALA A 92 3.16 13.63 10.83
C ALA A 92 2.39 14.96 10.79
N HIS A 93 1.07 14.92 10.57
CA HIS A 93 0.24 16.13 10.50
C HIS A 93 0.20 16.90 11.83
N LYS A 94 0.27 16.20 12.97
CA LYS A 94 0.32 16.84 14.29
C LYS A 94 1.58 17.69 14.53
N HIS A 95 2.59 17.57 13.68
CA HIS A 95 3.86 18.30 13.83
C HIS A 95 3.99 19.51 12.90
N THR A 96 3.12 19.64 11.89
CA THR A 96 3.13 20.75 10.93
C THR A 96 2.16 21.87 11.28
N ASP A 97 1.22 21.65 12.21
CA ASP A 97 0.23 22.65 12.65
C ASP A 97 0.71 23.55 13.80
N THR A 98 2.00 23.48 14.17
CA THR A 98 2.60 24.31 15.24
C THR A 98 3.53 25.42 14.72
N LEU A 99 3.41 25.83 13.45
CA LEU A 99 4.10 27.01 12.91
C LEU A 99 3.12 27.98 12.24
#